data_AF-A0A9X2YC79-F1
#
_entry.id   AF-A0A9X2YC79-F1
#
_cell.length_a   1.000
_cell.length_b   1.000
_cell.length_c   1.000
_cell.angle_alpha   90.00
_cell.angle_beta   90.00
_cell.angle_gamma   90.00
#
_symmetry.space_group_name_H-M   'P 1'
#
loop_
_entity.id
_entity.type
_entity.pdbx_description
1 polymer ?
#
loop_
_entity_poly.entity_id
_entity_poly.type
_entity_poly.pdbx_seq_one_letter_code
_entity_poly.pdbx_strand_id
1 'polypeptide(L)'
;MRPRIVQDDDQIGFRWTTASGQPTTLADLVDDDDEPDRLAATHLSALDDAMIDAARRFGALLGGGRRPTPPDRDDLAELYRSLDDACLDYARAVERLGAAPDARAGRIVGTAVLMSILARQPLDMLGPVPLDGELQEPTLGVVGGYGEMVTVDPERPWRGSRWVVRTESGERLPLTLSMLLFDSSGTNKDAARTEHVEALRAVTSAAARPDADAFDAACALDWLLYDYLMAHRDGPDSAEIVFAKGRDGDAGVVVAAAAASVAARATFDPALAVRRA
;
A
#
# COMPACT_ATOMS: atom_id res chain seq x y z
N MET A 1 -15.33 31.53 3.99
CA MET A 1 -14.03 30.93 4.37
C MET A 1 -13.96 29.55 3.73
N ARG A 2 -12.79 29.10 3.28
CA ARG A 2 -12.61 27.80 2.60
C ARG A 2 -12.30 26.70 3.64
N PRO A 3 -12.58 25.42 3.36
CA PRO A 3 -12.07 24.30 4.16
C PRO A 3 -10.53 24.34 4.21
N ARG A 4 -9.96 23.76 5.27
CA ARG A 4 -8.50 23.76 5.48
C ARG A 4 -8.02 22.47 6.14
N ILE A 5 -6.75 22.17 5.89
CA ILE A 5 -6.02 21.13 6.61
C ILE A 5 -5.48 21.71 7.92
N VAL A 6 -5.57 20.92 8.98
CA VAL A 6 -4.96 21.18 10.30
C VAL A 6 -3.91 20.12 10.57
N GLN A 7 -2.71 20.56 10.91
CA GLN A 7 -1.57 19.77 11.32
C GLN A 7 -0.86 20.55 12.44
N ASP A 8 -0.97 20.06 13.67
CA ASP A 8 -0.31 20.63 14.84
C ASP A 8 1.13 20.06 14.97
N ASP A 9 2.05 20.76 15.64
CA ASP A 9 3.50 20.41 15.66
C ASP A 9 3.80 18.99 16.16
N ASP A 10 3.00 18.47 17.11
CA ASP A 10 3.18 17.13 17.68
C ASP A 10 2.25 16.07 17.05
N GLN A 11 1.39 16.48 16.10
CA GLN A 11 0.40 15.60 15.47
C GLN A 11 1.05 14.69 14.43
N ILE A 12 0.68 13.40 14.43
CA ILE A 12 1.04 12.47 13.36
C ILE A 12 0.00 12.58 12.22
N GLY A 13 0.47 13.09 11.08
CA GLY A 13 -0.35 13.37 9.90
C GLY A 13 -1.26 14.57 10.07
N PHE A 14 -2.40 14.59 9.38
CA PHE A 14 -3.24 15.78 9.26
C PHE A 14 -4.74 15.45 9.27
N ARG A 15 -5.59 16.47 9.38
CA ARG A 15 -7.05 16.32 9.24
C ARG A 15 -7.67 17.47 8.47
N TRP A 16 -8.76 17.19 7.76
CA TRP A 16 -9.58 18.21 7.12
C TRP A 16 -10.56 18.84 8.11
N THR A 17 -10.78 20.15 7.95
CA THR A 17 -11.81 20.89 8.68
C THR A 17 -12.61 21.78 7.73
N THR A 18 -13.92 21.87 7.97
CA THR A 18 -14.78 22.85 7.31
C THR A 18 -14.34 24.27 7.66
N ALA A 19 -14.88 25.25 6.93
CA ALA A 19 -14.70 26.67 7.23
C ALA A 19 -15.09 27.07 8.67
N SER A 20 -15.98 26.30 9.30
CA SER A 20 -16.45 26.51 10.68
C SER A 20 -15.60 25.79 11.74
N GLY A 21 -14.54 25.11 11.32
CA GLY A 21 -13.63 24.35 12.19
C GLY A 21 -14.11 22.94 12.55
N GLN A 22 -15.25 22.48 12.00
CA GLN A 22 -15.72 21.12 12.21
C GLN A 22 -14.88 20.11 11.42
N PRO A 23 -14.50 18.95 12.00
CA PRO A 23 -13.84 17.86 11.26
C PRO A 23 -14.67 17.42 10.05
N THR A 24 -13.98 17.07 8.97
CA THR A 24 -14.59 16.57 7.72
C THR A 24 -13.57 15.71 6.97
N THR A 25 -13.96 15.18 5.81
CA THR A 25 -13.13 14.35 4.94
C THR A 25 -12.95 15.04 3.59
N LEU A 26 -11.89 14.73 2.86
CA LEU A 26 -11.75 15.20 1.48
C LEU A 26 -12.92 14.70 0.63
N ALA A 27 -13.32 13.44 0.80
CA ALA A 27 -14.43 12.85 0.05
C ALA A 27 -15.72 13.66 0.21
N ASP A 28 -16.04 14.14 1.42
CA ASP A 28 -17.24 14.97 1.64
C ASP A 28 -17.07 16.40 1.13
N LEU A 29 -15.85 16.92 1.08
CA LEU A 29 -15.59 18.28 0.59
C LEU A 29 -15.69 18.39 -0.94
N VAL A 30 -15.33 17.35 -1.70
CA VAL A 30 -15.27 17.44 -3.17
C VAL A 30 -16.64 17.50 -3.83
N ASP A 31 -17.71 17.07 -3.16
CA ASP A 31 -19.07 17.10 -3.72
C ASP A 31 -19.67 18.53 -3.78
N ASP A 32 -19.23 19.42 -2.87
CA ASP A 32 -19.81 20.75 -2.65
C ASP A 32 -18.82 21.91 -2.93
N ASP A 33 -17.60 21.64 -3.41
CA ASP A 33 -16.57 22.66 -3.70
C ASP A 33 -16.56 23.05 -5.19
N ASP A 34 -16.38 24.34 -5.48
CA ASP A 34 -16.31 24.87 -6.86
C ASP A 34 -14.99 24.53 -7.57
N GLU A 35 -13.94 24.14 -6.83
CA GLU A 35 -12.59 23.81 -7.31
C GLU A 35 -12.10 22.47 -6.71
N PRO A 36 -12.82 21.34 -6.90
CA PRO A 36 -12.54 20.10 -6.17
C PRO A 36 -11.18 19.47 -6.52
N ASP A 37 -10.70 19.65 -7.75
CA ASP A 37 -9.35 19.23 -8.17
C ASP A 37 -8.25 19.87 -7.30
N ARG A 38 -8.46 21.12 -6.87
CA ARG A 38 -7.53 21.83 -5.98
C ARG A 38 -7.50 21.17 -4.60
N LEU A 39 -8.62 20.67 -4.10
CA LEU A 39 -8.69 19.98 -2.81
C LEU A 39 -7.93 18.65 -2.86
N ALA A 40 -8.12 17.87 -3.93
CA ALA A 40 -7.37 16.63 -4.15
C ALA A 40 -5.86 16.87 -4.23
N ALA A 41 -5.43 17.90 -4.97
CA ALA A 41 -4.02 18.29 -5.04
C ALA A 41 -3.46 18.75 -3.68
N THR A 42 -4.26 19.51 -2.91
CA THR A 42 -3.90 19.97 -1.55
C THR A 42 -3.74 18.81 -0.58
N HIS A 43 -4.64 17.82 -0.65
CA HIS A 43 -4.57 16.60 0.16
C HIS A 43 -3.26 15.84 -0.12
N LEU A 44 -2.93 15.63 -1.39
CA LEU A 44 -1.70 14.92 -1.76
C LEU A 44 -0.45 15.64 -1.25
N SER A 45 -0.40 16.97 -1.32
CA SER A 45 0.73 17.73 -0.79
C SER A 45 0.84 17.61 0.73
N ALA A 46 -0.28 17.65 1.46
CA ALA A 46 -0.25 17.45 2.92
C ALA A 46 0.15 16.01 3.30
N LEU A 47 -0.25 15.02 2.52
CA LEU A 47 0.20 13.63 2.70
C LEU A 47 1.71 13.49 2.48
N ASP A 48 2.26 14.15 1.45
CA ASP A 48 3.69 14.20 1.18
C ASP A 48 4.48 14.84 2.33
N ASP A 49 4.04 16.01 2.80
CA ASP A 49 4.65 16.69 3.95
C ASP A 49 4.58 15.84 5.22
N ALA A 50 3.44 15.20 5.50
CA ALA A 50 3.29 14.29 6.63
C ALA A 50 4.25 13.09 6.57
N MET A 51 4.52 12.55 5.37
CA MET A 51 5.49 11.47 5.19
C MET A 51 6.94 11.94 5.39
N ILE A 52 7.27 13.18 5.00
CA ILE A 52 8.60 13.75 5.26
C ILE A 52 8.85 13.85 6.78
N ASP A 53 7.86 14.33 7.52
CA ASP A 53 7.96 14.41 8.99
C ASP A 53 7.98 13.02 9.62
N ALA A 54 7.16 12.08 9.15
CA ALA A 54 7.17 10.69 9.61
C ALA A 54 8.52 10.00 9.35
N ALA A 55 9.14 10.20 8.18
CA ALA A 55 10.46 9.67 7.87
C ALA A 55 11.52 10.22 8.83
N ARG A 56 11.46 11.52 9.15
CA ARG A 56 12.37 12.17 10.10
C ARG A 56 12.21 11.62 11.53
N ARG A 57 10.98 11.38 11.97
CA ARG A 57 10.66 10.91 13.33
C ARG A 57 10.85 9.39 13.50
N PHE A 58 10.46 8.61 12.50
CA PHE A 58 10.32 7.15 12.60
C PHE A 58 11.25 6.36 11.67
N GLY A 59 12.11 7.00 10.88
CA GLY A 59 12.96 6.32 9.89
C GLY A 59 13.78 5.15 10.45
N ALA A 60 14.33 5.28 11.67
CA ALA A 60 15.07 4.19 12.32
C ALA A 60 14.19 2.99 12.70
N LEU A 61 12.89 3.20 12.95
CA LEU A 61 11.92 2.14 13.21
C LEU A 61 11.46 1.49 11.90
N LEU A 62 11.04 2.31 10.93
CA LEU A 62 10.51 1.86 9.64
C LEU A 62 11.57 1.12 8.82
N GLY A 63 12.84 1.55 8.90
CA GLY A 63 13.98 0.89 8.26
C GLY A 63 14.57 -0.28 9.05
N GLY A 64 14.03 -0.62 10.23
CA GLY A 64 14.53 -1.73 11.05
C GLY A 64 15.86 -1.46 11.77
N GLY A 65 16.35 -0.22 11.77
CA GLY A 65 17.58 0.19 12.46
C GLY A 65 17.50 0.08 13.99
N ARG A 66 16.30 0.08 14.57
CA ARG A 66 16.05 -0.26 15.98
C ARG A 66 14.69 -0.90 16.18
N ARG A 67 14.53 -1.65 17.28
CA ARG A 67 13.23 -2.18 17.71
C ARG A 67 12.41 -1.09 18.41
N PRO A 68 11.07 -1.10 18.29
CA PRO A 68 10.22 -0.16 19.00
C PRO A 68 10.12 -0.48 20.49
N THR A 69 10.12 0.58 21.28
CA THR A 69 9.69 0.59 22.69
C THR A 69 8.15 0.62 22.76
N PRO A 70 7.53 0.44 23.94
CA PRO A 70 6.08 0.53 24.05
C PRO A 70 5.49 1.87 23.55
N PRO A 71 6.06 3.05 23.90
CA PRO A 71 5.61 4.32 23.31
C PRO A 71 5.76 4.39 21.78
N ASP A 72 6.85 3.82 21.23
CA ASP A 72 7.02 3.77 19.77
C ASP A 72 5.92 2.94 19.11
N ARG A 73 5.42 1.88 19.76
CA ARG A 73 4.33 1.07 19.21
C ARG A 73 3.03 1.87 19.13
N ASP A 74 2.74 2.71 20.13
CA ASP A 74 1.58 3.60 20.12
C ASP A 74 1.69 4.64 18.99
N ASP A 75 2.87 5.25 18.84
CA ASP A 75 3.16 6.20 17.76
C ASP A 75 3.06 5.54 16.36
N LEU A 76 3.59 4.33 16.19
CA LEU A 76 3.48 3.58 14.93
C LEU A 76 2.02 3.19 14.63
N ALA A 77 1.23 2.90 15.67
CA ALA A 77 -0.19 2.62 15.52
C ALA A 77 -0.96 3.86 15.03
N GLU A 78 -0.62 5.03 15.56
CA GLU A 78 -1.18 6.29 15.07
C GLU A 78 -0.71 6.61 13.65
N LEU A 79 0.56 6.35 13.33
CA LEU A 79 1.13 6.59 12.00
C LEU A 79 0.43 5.78 10.91
N TYR A 80 0.34 4.45 11.03
CA TYR A 80 -0.27 3.66 9.96
C TYR A 80 -1.73 4.06 9.76
N ARG A 81 -2.46 4.32 10.86
CA ARG A 81 -3.86 4.74 10.80
C ARG A 81 -4.01 6.07 10.07
N SER A 82 -3.17 7.05 10.38
CA SER A 82 -3.19 8.37 9.75
C SER A 82 -2.93 8.29 8.24
N LEU A 83 -1.94 7.49 7.84
CA LEU A 83 -1.60 7.25 6.42
C LEU A 83 -2.70 6.48 5.69
N ASP A 84 -3.24 5.43 6.31
CA ASP A 84 -4.31 4.61 5.74
C ASP A 84 -5.61 5.41 5.54
N ASP A 85 -6.00 6.20 6.55
CA ASP A 85 -7.17 7.08 6.49
C ASP A 85 -7.00 8.10 5.35
N ALA A 86 -5.83 8.75 5.23
CA ALA A 86 -5.55 9.71 4.18
C ALA A 86 -5.58 9.07 2.78
N CYS A 87 -4.94 7.90 2.60
CA CYS A 87 -4.94 7.18 1.33
C CYS A 87 -6.35 6.80 0.88
N LEU A 88 -7.18 6.30 1.80
CA LEU A 88 -8.56 5.94 1.50
C LEU A 88 -9.43 7.17 1.19
N ASP A 89 -9.26 8.26 1.95
CA ASP A 89 -10.00 9.50 1.74
C ASP A 89 -9.68 10.13 0.37
N TYR A 90 -8.39 10.12 -0.02
CA TYR A 90 -7.97 10.49 -1.37
C TYR A 90 -8.62 9.62 -2.46
N ALA A 91 -8.57 8.30 -2.30
CA ALA A 91 -9.12 7.38 -3.30
C ALA A 91 -10.63 7.57 -3.48
N ARG A 92 -11.38 7.74 -2.38
CA ARG A 92 -12.82 8.03 -2.40
C ARG A 92 -13.14 9.36 -3.07
N ALA A 93 -12.37 10.40 -2.78
CA ALA A 93 -12.57 11.71 -3.39
C ALA A 93 -12.35 11.67 -4.92
N VAL A 94 -11.29 11.00 -5.37
CA VAL A 94 -11.00 10.84 -6.80
C VAL A 94 -12.08 10.00 -7.51
N GLU A 95 -12.60 8.96 -6.84
CA GLU A 95 -13.73 8.17 -7.33
C GLU A 95 -14.99 9.04 -7.50
N ARG A 96 -15.35 9.85 -6.49
CA ARG A 96 -16.50 10.77 -6.58
C ARG A 96 -16.36 11.79 -7.70
N LEU A 97 -15.14 12.24 -7.98
CA LEU A 97 -14.83 13.16 -9.08
C LEU A 97 -14.83 12.49 -10.46
N GLY A 98 -14.85 11.16 -10.54
CA GLY A 98 -14.66 10.43 -11.79
C GLY A 98 -13.29 10.66 -12.43
N ALA A 99 -12.30 11.06 -11.62
CA ALA A 99 -10.94 11.34 -12.07
C ALA A 99 -10.07 10.07 -11.98
N ALA A 100 -8.97 10.05 -12.73
CA ALA A 100 -7.97 9.00 -12.64
C ALA A 100 -6.74 9.53 -11.88
N PRO A 101 -6.20 8.78 -10.89
CA PRO A 101 -4.95 9.15 -10.24
C PRO A 101 -3.81 9.25 -11.25
N ASP A 102 -3.06 10.34 -11.19
CA ASP A 102 -1.88 10.54 -12.02
C ASP A 102 -0.62 9.89 -11.41
N ALA A 103 0.49 9.93 -12.13
CA ALA A 103 1.76 9.38 -11.65
C ALA A 103 2.22 10.01 -10.31
N ARG A 104 1.95 11.30 -10.07
CA ARG A 104 2.33 11.96 -8.81
C ARG A 104 1.50 11.39 -7.66
N ALA A 105 0.19 11.27 -7.83
CA ALA A 105 -0.70 10.66 -6.85
C ALA A 105 -0.28 9.24 -6.51
N GLY A 106 0.02 8.42 -7.53
CA GLY A 106 0.47 7.05 -7.32
C GLY A 106 1.80 6.96 -6.56
N ARG A 107 2.75 7.88 -6.78
CA ARG A 107 4.01 7.90 -6.03
C ARG A 107 3.80 8.27 -4.56
N ILE A 108 3.00 9.31 -4.31
CA ILE A 108 2.69 9.78 -2.94
C ILE A 108 1.92 8.69 -2.18
N VAL A 109 0.82 8.18 -2.74
CA VAL A 109 0.01 7.12 -2.11
C VAL A 109 0.82 5.83 -1.97
N GLY A 110 1.60 5.43 -2.97
CA GLY A 110 2.48 4.26 -2.87
C GLY A 110 3.50 4.38 -1.74
N THR A 111 4.11 5.56 -1.58
CA THR A 111 5.06 5.83 -0.48
C THR A 111 4.35 5.74 0.88
N ALA A 112 3.15 6.32 0.99
CA ALA A 112 2.34 6.28 2.22
C ALA A 112 1.94 4.85 2.59
N VAL A 113 1.54 4.05 1.60
CA VAL A 113 1.20 2.63 1.78
C VAL A 113 2.41 1.84 2.23
N LEU A 114 3.59 2.04 1.63
CA LEU A 114 4.81 1.36 2.05
C LEU A 114 5.16 1.71 3.50
N MET A 115 5.11 2.99 3.87
CA MET A 115 5.33 3.43 5.26
C MET A 115 4.30 2.84 6.22
N SER A 116 3.02 2.78 5.84
CA SER A 116 1.96 2.15 6.63
C SER A 116 2.23 0.66 6.86
N ILE A 117 2.61 -0.09 5.83
CA ILE A 117 2.98 -1.51 5.93
C ILE A 117 4.17 -1.69 6.88
N LEU A 118 5.23 -0.89 6.71
CA LEU A 118 6.42 -0.93 7.56
C LEU A 118 6.12 -0.56 9.02
N ALA A 119 5.20 0.38 9.26
CA ALA A 119 4.76 0.74 10.61
C ALA A 119 3.97 -0.39 11.29
N ARG A 120 3.21 -1.17 10.51
CA ARG A 120 2.41 -2.32 10.99
C ARG A 120 3.23 -3.58 11.22
N GLN A 121 4.36 -3.75 10.55
CA GLN A 121 5.22 -4.92 10.69
C GLN A 121 5.67 -5.19 12.14
N PRO A 122 6.26 -4.22 12.88
CA PRO A 122 6.66 -4.47 14.26
C PRO A 122 5.48 -4.48 15.26
N LEU A 123 4.27 -4.20 14.79
CA LEU A 123 3.02 -4.35 15.53
C LEU A 123 2.41 -5.74 15.35
N ASP A 124 3.02 -6.60 14.52
CA ASP A 124 2.57 -7.96 14.21
C ASP A 124 1.21 -7.98 13.47
N MET A 125 0.98 -6.99 12.59
CA MET A 125 -0.31 -6.74 11.92
C MET A 125 -0.36 -7.08 10.42
N LEU A 126 0.66 -7.72 9.84
CA LEU A 126 0.74 -7.99 8.38
C LEU A 126 0.13 -9.32 7.92
N GLY A 127 -0.47 -10.10 8.82
CA GLY A 127 -1.13 -11.38 8.49
C GLY A 127 -0.24 -12.39 7.75
N PRO A 128 -0.80 -13.55 7.35
CA PRO A 128 -0.06 -14.53 6.56
C PRO A 128 0.16 -14.02 5.14
N VAL A 129 1.35 -14.28 4.60
CA VAL A 129 1.66 -14.06 3.20
C VAL A 129 0.96 -15.13 2.34
N PRO A 130 0.52 -14.84 1.10
CA PRO A 130 0.01 -15.88 0.21
C PRO A 130 0.99 -17.08 0.10
N LEU A 131 0.45 -18.30 0.15
CA LEU A 131 1.21 -19.57 0.20
C LEU A 131 2.09 -19.73 1.46
N ASP A 132 1.73 -19.12 2.59
CA ASP A 132 2.46 -19.30 3.85
C ASP A 132 2.48 -20.78 4.28
N GLY A 133 3.66 -21.27 4.67
CA GLY A 133 3.90 -22.68 4.99
C GLY A 133 3.84 -23.67 3.80
N GLU A 134 3.54 -23.21 2.58
CA GLU A 134 3.43 -24.07 1.38
C GLU A 134 4.69 -24.05 0.49
N LEU A 135 5.60 -23.11 0.73
CA LEU A 135 6.85 -22.96 -0.01
C LEU A 135 8.04 -23.52 0.78
N GLN A 136 9.02 -24.08 0.08
CA GLN A 136 10.26 -24.54 0.72
C GLN A 136 11.17 -23.37 1.11
N GLU A 137 11.99 -23.57 2.15
CA GLU A 137 13.01 -22.60 2.55
C GLU A 137 14.20 -22.63 1.59
N PRO A 138 14.68 -21.47 1.11
CA PRO A 138 15.86 -21.42 0.25
C PRO A 138 17.12 -21.77 1.03
N THR A 139 17.95 -22.66 0.48
CA THR A 139 19.29 -22.95 0.98
C THR A 139 20.31 -21.95 0.43
N LEU A 140 21.46 -21.80 1.10
CA LEU A 140 22.58 -20.99 0.58
C LEU A 140 23.03 -21.49 -0.80
N GLY A 141 23.09 -20.59 -1.78
CA GLY A 141 23.58 -20.89 -3.13
C GLY A 141 22.85 -20.12 -4.22
N VAL A 142 23.12 -20.51 -5.48
CA VAL A 142 22.40 -20.01 -6.66
C VAL A 142 21.22 -20.95 -6.93
N VAL A 143 20.02 -20.37 -7.05
CA VAL A 143 18.80 -21.10 -7.41
C VAL A 143 18.60 -21.02 -8.91
N GLY A 144 18.60 -22.17 -9.58
CA GLY A 144 18.21 -22.30 -10.99
C GLY A 144 16.72 -22.63 -11.10
N GLY A 145 16.01 -21.94 -12.00
CA GLY A 145 14.58 -22.14 -12.20
C GLY A 145 13.93 -21.03 -13.01
N TYR A 146 12.60 -21.08 -13.12
CA TYR A 146 11.81 -19.99 -13.72
C TYR A 146 10.84 -19.41 -12.68
N GLY A 147 10.69 -18.09 -12.73
CA GLY A 147 9.72 -17.36 -11.90
C GLY A 147 8.33 -17.38 -12.54
N GLU A 148 7.30 -17.53 -11.70
CA GLU A 148 5.89 -17.45 -12.10
C GLU A 148 5.05 -16.80 -10.98
N MET A 149 4.02 -16.03 -11.34
CA MET A 149 3.03 -15.56 -10.39
C MET A 149 2.00 -16.66 -10.14
N VAL A 150 1.97 -17.21 -8.93
CA VAL A 150 1.04 -18.27 -8.56
C VAL A 150 -0.14 -17.70 -7.81
N THR A 151 -1.34 -17.81 -8.37
CA THR A 151 -2.60 -17.55 -7.64
C THR A 151 -2.84 -18.65 -6.61
N VAL A 152 -3.16 -18.27 -5.37
CA VAL A 152 -3.40 -19.21 -4.26
C VAL A 152 -4.58 -20.13 -4.56
N ASP A 153 -5.68 -19.54 -5.04
CA ASP A 153 -6.91 -20.25 -5.37
C ASP A 153 -7.63 -19.50 -6.51
N PRO A 154 -7.70 -20.07 -7.73
CA PRO A 154 -8.36 -19.44 -8.87
C PRO A 154 -9.86 -19.14 -8.64
N GLU A 155 -10.54 -19.92 -7.80
CA GLU A 155 -11.96 -19.71 -7.49
C GLU A 155 -12.16 -18.65 -6.40
N ARG A 156 -11.09 -18.34 -5.66
CA ARG A 156 -11.05 -17.32 -4.60
C ARG A 156 -9.91 -16.34 -4.83
N PRO A 157 -10.00 -15.46 -5.86
CA PRO A 157 -8.90 -14.57 -6.22
C PRO A 157 -8.50 -13.60 -5.09
N TRP A 158 -9.39 -13.32 -4.13
CA TRP A 158 -9.06 -12.49 -2.97
C TRP A 158 -8.02 -13.11 -2.03
N ARG A 159 -7.71 -14.41 -2.16
CA ARG A 159 -6.61 -15.06 -1.42
C ARG A 159 -5.22 -14.69 -1.96
N GLY A 160 -5.16 -13.95 -3.07
CA GLY A 160 -3.94 -13.37 -3.58
C GLY A 160 -3.13 -14.28 -4.49
N SER A 161 -1.98 -13.75 -4.86
CA SER A 161 -0.97 -14.43 -5.66
C SER A 161 0.41 -14.18 -5.06
N ARG A 162 1.38 -15.04 -5.38
CA ARG A 162 2.77 -14.88 -4.97
C ARG A 162 3.73 -15.29 -6.07
N TRP A 163 4.80 -14.53 -6.23
CA TRP A 163 5.93 -14.93 -7.04
C TRP A 163 6.60 -16.16 -6.43
N VAL A 164 6.74 -17.21 -7.25
CA VAL A 164 7.42 -18.45 -6.90
C VAL A 164 8.48 -18.73 -7.95
N VAL A 165 9.66 -19.16 -7.54
CA VAL A 165 10.59 -19.82 -8.45
C VAL A 165 10.36 -21.32 -8.40
N ARG A 166 10.07 -21.92 -9.57
CA ARG A 166 10.08 -23.38 -9.74
C ARG A 166 11.46 -23.81 -10.18
N THR A 167 12.11 -24.61 -9.35
CA THR A 167 13.44 -25.15 -9.67
C THR A 167 13.34 -26.30 -10.66
N GLU A 168 14.44 -26.66 -11.30
CA GLU A 168 14.52 -27.85 -12.17
C GLU A 168 14.24 -29.16 -11.40
N SER A 169 14.54 -29.19 -10.09
CA SER A 169 14.22 -30.28 -9.18
C SER A 169 12.75 -30.32 -8.74
N GLY A 170 11.94 -29.33 -9.15
CA GLY A 170 10.51 -29.25 -8.82
C GLY A 170 10.19 -28.58 -7.48
N GLU A 171 11.18 -28.01 -6.81
CA GLU A 171 10.98 -27.23 -5.59
C GLU A 171 10.32 -25.88 -5.90
N ARG A 172 9.59 -25.35 -4.93
CA ARG A 172 8.87 -24.08 -5.01
C ARG A 172 9.39 -23.15 -3.92
N LEU A 173 10.24 -22.21 -4.32
CA LEU A 173 10.85 -21.27 -3.38
C LEU A 173 10.19 -19.89 -3.51
N PRO A 174 10.13 -19.10 -2.41
CA PRO A 174 9.62 -17.74 -2.48
C PRO A 174 10.49 -16.88 -3.40
N LEU A 175 9.83 -16.07 -4.21
CA LEU A 175 10.44 -15.08 -5.10
C LEU A 175 9.79 -13.72 -4.85
N THR A 176 10.51 -12.63 -5.10
CA THR A 176 9.98 -11.26 -5.01
C THR A 176 10.07 -10.59 -6.37
N LEU A 177 9.23 -9.58 -6.61
CA LEU A 177 9.35 -8.77 -7.82
C LEU A 177 10.73 -8.09 -7.89
N SER A 178 11.27 -7.63 -6.76
CA SER A 178 12.62 -7.04 -6.69
C SER A 178 13.68 -8.03 -7.21
N MET A 179 13.66 -9.29 -6.79
CA MET A 179 14.60 -10.31 -7.28
C MET A 179 14.47 -10.51 -8.80
N LEU A 180 13.24 -10.55 -9.34
CA LEU A 180 13.01 -10.64 -10.79
C LEU A 180 13.57 -9.44 -11.56
N LEU A 181 13.48 -8.23 -10.98
CA LEU A 181 13.90 -7.00 -11.64
C LEU A 181 15.40 -6.74 -11.55
N PHE A 182 16.07 -7.17 -10.48
CA PHE A 182 17.46 -6.77 -10.20
C PHE A 182 18.44 -7.93 -10.11
N ASP A 183 18.01 -9.11 -9.65
CA ASP A 183 18.89 -10.25 -9.36
C ASP A 183 18.78 -11.38 -10.40
N SER A 184 17.72 -11.36 -11.22
CA SER A 184 17.46 -12.38 -12.24
C SER A 184 18.07 -12.02 -13.60
N SER A 185 18.71 -13.01 -14.23
CA SER A 185 19.14 -12.93 -15.64
C SER A 185 18.08 -13.53 -16.57
N GLY A 186 17.86 -12.91 -17.73
CA GLY A 186 16.93 -13.42 -18.75
C GLY A 186 15.44 -13.18 -18.50
N THR A 187 15.06 -12.58 -17.37
CA THR A 187 13.66 -12.22 -17.08
C THR A 187 13.18 -11.07 -17.96
N ASN A 188 11.99 -11.22 -18.56
CA ASN A 188 11.27 -10.10 -19.16
C ASN A 188 10.67 -9.23 -18.06
N LYS A 189 11.42 -8.21 -17.65
CA LYS A 189 11.06 -7.29 -16.56
C LYS A 189 9.74 -6.56 -16.78
N ASP A 190 9.39 -6.28 -18.03
CA ASP A 190 8.12 -5.63 -18.35
C ASP A 190 6.94 -6.60 -18.22
N ALA A 191 7.11 -7.85 -18.66
CA ALA A 191 6.10 -8.87 -18.44
C ALA A 191 5.86 -9.10 -16.94
N ALA A 192 6.93 -9.21 -16.14
CA ALA A 192 6.82 -9.40 -14.70
C ALA A 192 6.06 -8.25 -14.01
N ARG A 193 6.34 -6.99 -14.37
CA ARG A 193 5.56 -5.86 -13.82
C ARG A 193 4.09 -5.93 -14.21
N THR A 194 3.79 -6.25 -15.47
CA THR A 194 2.42 -6.37 -15.95
C THR A 194 1.66 -7.48 -15.22
N GLU A 195 2.27 -8.65 -15.09
CA GLU A 195 1.70 -9.80 -14.37
C GLU A 195 1.44 -9.47 -12.89
N HIS A 196 2.34 -8.73 -12.24
CA HIS A 196 2.13 -8.28 -10.86
C HIS A 196 0.98 -7.27 -10.75
N VAL A 197 0.89 -6.31 -11.67
CA VAL A 197 -0.21 -5.34 -11.73
C VAL A 197 -1.54 -6.03 -12.01
N GLU A 198 -1.56 -7.05 -12.87
CA GLU A 198 -2.74 -7.88 -13.12
C GLU A 198 -3.18 -8.63 -11.86
N ALA A 199 -2.25 -9.17 -11.07
CA ALA A 199 -2.55 -9.78 -9.78
C ALA A 199 -3.16 -8.76 -8.80
N LEU A 200 -2.59 -7.56 -8.66
CA LEU A 200 -3.16 -6.49 -7.84
C LEU A 200 -4.59 -6.13 -8.26
N ARG A 201 -4.83 -5.97 -9.58
CA ARG A 201 -6.18 -5.68 -10.12
C ARG A 201 -7.17 -6.80 -9.83
N ALA A 202 -6.75 -8.05 -9.99
CA ALA A 202 -7.60 -9.22 -9.74
C ALA A 202 -8.04 -9.29 -8.28
N VAL A 203 -7.10 -9.15 -7.33
CA VAL A 203 -7.40 -9.16 -5.90
C VAL A 203 -8.26 -7.96 -5.51
N THR A 204 -7.93 -6.76 -6.00
CA THR A 204 -8.68 -5.53 -5.72
C THR A 204 -10.14 -5.64 -6.17
N SER A 205 -10.37 -6.17 -7.37
CA SER A 205 -11.71 -6.40 -7.89
C SER A 205 -12.45 -7.49 -7.10
N ALA A 206 -11.75 -8.56 -6.71
CA ALA A 206 -12.33 -9.67 -5.97
C ALA A 206 -12.66 -9.33 -4.51
N ALA A 207 -11.91 -8.40 -3.89
CA ALA A 207 -12.14 -7.95 -2.51
C ALA A 207 -13.53 -7.30 -2.29
N ALA A 208 -14.14 -6.78 -3.36
CA ALA A 208 -15.49 -6.21 -3.32
C ALA A 208 -16.61 -7.26 -3.43
N ARG A 209 -16.28 -8.54 -3.65
CA ARG A 209 -17.31 -9.59 -3.77
C ARG A 209 -17.97 -9.87 -2.40
N PRO A 210 -19.27 -10.19 -2.37
CA PRO A 210 -19.97 -10.49 -1.10
C PRO A 210 -19.43 -11.72 -0.35
N ASP A 211 -18.79 -12.64 -1.07
CA ASP A 211 -18.22 -13.88 -0.52
C ASP A 211 -16.72 -13.79 -0.25
N ALA A 212 -16.10 -12.63 -0.49
CA ALA A 212 -14.69 -12.42 -0.19
C ALA A 212 -14.48 -12.34 1.32
N ASP A 213 -13.50 -13.11 1.82
CA ASP A 213 -13.05 -12.97 3.20
C ASP A 213 -12.18 -11.72 3.31
N ALA A 214 -12.57 -10.80 4.20
CA ALA A 214 -11.91 -9.50 4.32
C ALA A 214 -10.50 -9.62 4.90
N PHE A 215 -10.23 -10.61 5.76
CA PHE A 215 -8.91 -10.84 6.31
C PHE A 215 -7.96 -11.38 5.23
N ASP A 216 -8.38 -12.39 4.48
CA ASP A 216 -7.61 -12.92 3.34
C ASP A 216 -7.33 -11.81 2.30
N ALA A 217 -8.35 -11.02 1.94
CA ALA A 217 -8.21 -9.93 0.97
C ALA A 217 -7.22 -8.85 1.44
N ALA A 218 -7.31 -8.44 2.70
CA ALA A 218 -6.38 -7.49 3.30
C ALA A 218 -4.94 -7.99 3.26
N CYS A 219 -4.71 -9.23 3.69
CA CYS A 219 -3.38 -9.84 3.70
C CYS A 219 -2.81 -9.94 2.28
N ALA A 220 -3.61 -10.43 1.33
CA ALA A 220 -3.21 -10.54 -0.07
C ALA A 220 -2.81 -9.19 -0.68
N LEU A 221 -3.63 -8.14 -0.46
CA LEU A 221 -3.35 -6.81 -0.98
C LEU A 221 -2.11 -6.19 -0.32
N ASP A 222 -1.96 -6.31 1.00
CA ASP A 222 -0.79 -5.78 1.70
C ASP A 222 0.52 -6.41 1.20
N TRP A 223 0.54 -7.73 1.01
CA TRP A 223 1.74 -8.42 0.53
C TRP A 223 2.05 -8.15 -0.95
N LEU A 224 1.04 -8.07 -1.82
CA LEU A 224 1.24 -7.66 -3.21
C LEU A 224 1.70 -6.20 -3.30
N LEU A 225 1.06 -5.28 -2.57
CA LEU A 225 1.48 -3.89 -2.49
C LEU A 225 2.91 -3.78 -1.96
N TYR A 226 3.24 -4.48 -0.88
CA TYR A 226 4.59 -4.48 -0.33
C TYR A 226 5.63 -4.90 -1.37
N ASP A 227 5.41 -6.03 -2.03
CA ASP A 227 6.34 -6.56 -3.04
C ASP A 227 6.46 -5.63 -4.26
N TYR A 228 5.33 -5.10 -4.76
CA TYR A 228 5.33 -4.11 -5.84
C TYR A 228 6.11 -2.86 -5.45
N LEU A 229 5.80 -2.27 -4.30
CA LEU A 229 6.35 -1.00 -3.85
C LEU A 229 7.83 -1.13 -3.54
N MET A 230 8.24 -2.20 -2.86
CA MET A 230 9.66 -2.48 -2.59
C MET A 230 10.49 -2.58 -3.87
N ALA A 231 9.93 -3.16 -4.93
CA ALA A 231 10.59 -3.28 -6.23
C ALA A 231 10.64 -1.95 -7.03
N HIS A 232 9.91 -0.93 -6.60
CA HIS A 232 9.79 0.39 -7.25
C HIS A 232 10.27 1.55 -6.36
N ARG A 233 11.08 1.28 -5.34
CA ARG A 233 11.74 2.32 -4.54
C ARG A 233 12.84 2.99 -5.36
N ASP A 234 13.07 4.29 -5.14
CA ASP A 234 14.18 5.03 -5.77
C ASP A 234 15.56 4.46 -5.40
N GLY A 235 15.65 3.83 -4.22
CA GLY A 235 16.84 3.12 -3.78
C GLY A 235 16.67 2.36 -2.46
N PRO A 236 17.70 1.62 -2.01
CA PRO A 236 17.64 0.80 -0.80
C PRO A 236 17.43 1.61 0.49
N ASP A 237 17.77 2.90 0.47
CA ASP A 237 17.65 3.82 1.61
C ASP A 237 16.47 4.80 1.49
N SER A 238 15.70 4.74 0.40
CA SER A 238 14.57 5.64 0.15
C SER A 238 13.24 4.91 0.25
N ALA A 239 12.23 5.52 0.86
CA ALA A 239 10.84 5.03 0.78
C ALA A 239 10.11 5.57 -0.45
N GLU A 240 10.68 6.55 -1.16
CA GLU A 240 10.08 7.18 -2.33
C GLU A 240 9.85 6.15 -3.43
N ILE A 241 8.60 6.10 -3.90
CA ILE A 241 8.19 5.22 -4.99
C ILE A 241 8.39 5.93 -6.33
N VAL A 242 8.96 5.22 -7.29
CA VAL A 242 9.18 5.68 -8.66
C VAL A 242 8.57 4.70 -9.65
N PHE A 243 7.68 5.19 -10.52
CA PHE A 243 7.19 4.40 -11.64
C PHE A 243 8.19 4.43 -12.79
N ALA A 244 8.42 3.27 -13.42
CA ALA A 244 9.23 3.21 -14.62
C ALA A 244 8.56 3.99 -15.77
N LYS A 245 9.36 4.54 -16.69
CA LYS A 245 8.85 5.29 -17.84
C LYS A 245 7.81 4.46 -18.62
N GLY A 246 6.64 5.05 -18.86
CA GLY A 246 5.52 4.40 -19.56
C GLY A 246 4.62 3.54 -18.66
N ARG A 247 4.85 3.54 -17.34
CA ARG A 247 4.02 2.87 -16.33
C ARG A 247 3.17 3.82 -15.50
N ASP A 248 3.01 5.07 -15.93
CA ASP A 248 2.21 6.06 -15.21
C ASP A 248 0.77 5.59 -14.95
N GLY A 249 0.24 4.71 -15.82
CA GLY A 249 -1.07 4.08 -15.66
C GLY A 249 -1.17 3.06 -14.51
N ASP A 250 -0.06 2.63 -13.92
CA ASP A 250 -0.07 1.76 -12.74
C ASP A 250 -0.48 2.53 -11.48
N ALA A 251 -0.38 3.87 -11.48
CA ALA A 251 -0.76 4.72 -10.35
C ALA A 251 -2.21 4.49 -9.89
N GLY A 252 -3.15 4.37 -10.83
CA GLY A 252 -4.55 4.08 -10.52
C GLY A 252 -4.73 2.72 -9.84
N VAL A 253 -3.92 1.73 -10.20
CA VAL A 253 -3.96 0.39 -9.60
C VAL A 253 -3.46 0.43 -8.16
N VAL A 254 -2.36 1.13 -7.91
CA VAL A 254 -1.80 1.29 -6.55
C VAL A 254 -2.81 1.99 -5.64
N VAL A 255 -3.42 3.09 -6.10
CA VAL A 255 -4.43 3.83 -5.33
C VAL A 255 -5.66 2.98 -5.04
N ALA A 256 -6.18 2.25 -6.03
CA ALA A 256 -7.33 1.37 -5.86
C ALA A 256 -7.04 0.20 -4.90
N ALA A 257 -5.87 -0.44 -5.04
CA ALA A 257 -5.45 -1.54 -4.17
C ALA A 257 -5.22 -1.06 -2.72
N ALA A 258 -4.65 0.14 -2.53
CA ALA A 258 -4.49 0.75 -1.22
C ALA A 258 -5.84 0.96 -0.54
N ALA A 259 -6.80 1.56 -1.25
CA ALA A 259 -8.16 1.78 -0.74
C ALA A 259 -8.85 0.45 -0.38
N ALA A 260 -8.72 -0.57 -1.23
CA ALA A 260 -9.28 -1.89 -0.99
C ALA A 260 -8.65 -2.59 0.23
N SER A 261 -7.33 -2.50 0.42
CA SER A 261 -6.65 -3.03 1.61
C SER A 261 -7.19 -2.37 2.88
N VAL A 262 -7.23 -1.03 2.90
CA VAL A 262 -7.71 -0.27 4.06
C VAL A 262 -9.21 -0.49 4.31
N ALA A 263 -10.01 -0.68 3.26
CA ALA A 263 -11.43 -1.00 3.38
C ALA A 263 -11.64 -2.40 4.01
N ALA A 264 -10.90 -3.40 3.53
CA ALA A 264 -10.96 -4.77 4.05
C ALA A 264 -10.46 -4.85 5.50
N ARG A 265 -9.33 -4.21 5.83
CA ARG A 265 -8.78 -4.17 7.19
C ARG A 265 -9.72 -3.55 8.21
N ALA A 266 -10.43 -2.48 7.84
CA ALA A 266 -11.37 -1.83 8.74
C ALA A 266 -12.56 -2.71 9.19
N THR A 267 -12.75 -3.90 8.61
CA THR A 267 -13.76 -4.86 9.07
C THR A 267 -13.34 -5.61 10.35
N PHE A 268 -12.04 -5.66 10.65
CA PHE A 268 -11.50 -6.39 11.81
C PHE A 268 -10.45 -5.60 12.61
N ASP A 269 -9.90 -4.52 12.06
CA ASP A 269 -9.01 -3.59 12.76
C ASP A 269 -9.84 -2.52 13.50
N PRO A 270 -9.92 -2.57 14.84
CA PRO A 270 -10.72 -1.63 15.61
C PRO A 270 -10.24 -0.17 15.48
N ALA A 271 -8.94 0.05 15.22
CA ALA A 271 -8.40 1.41 15.09
C ALA A 271 -8.88 2.11 13.82
N LEU A 272 -9.17 1.34 12.76
CA LEU A 272 -9.74 1.80 11.50
C LEU A 272 -11.28 1.81 11.50
N ALA A 273 -11.92 0.94 12.31
CA ALA A 273 -13.37 0.87 12.41
C ALA A 273 -14.00 2.09 13.12
N VAL A 274 -13.36 2.61 14.18
CA VAL A 274 -13.93 3.64 15.08
C VAL A 274 -14.13 5.01 14.43
N ARG A 275 -13.42 5.34 13.34
CA ARG A 275 -13.52 6.64 12.66
C ARG A 275 -14.51 6.68 11.49
N ARG A 276 -15.26 5.60 11.27
CA ARG A 276 -16.21 5.45 10.15
C ARG A 276 -17.69 5.38 10.57
N ALA A 277 -17.99 5.53 11.86
CA ALA A 277 -19.34 5.67 12.41
C ALA A 277 -19.63 7.15 12.72
#